data_AF-A4N4U9-F1
#
_entry.id   AF-A4N4U9-F1
#
_cell.length_a   1.000
_cell.length_b   1.000
_cell.length_c   1.000
_cell.angle_alpha   90.00
_cell.angle_beta   90.00
_cell.angle_gamma   90.00
#
_symmetry.space_group_name_H-M   'P 1'
#
loop_
_entity.id
_entity.type
_entity.pdbx_description
1 polymer ?
#
loop_
_entity_poly.entity_id
_entity_poly.type
_entity_poly.pdbx_seq_one_letter_code
_entity_poly.pdbx_strand_id
1 'polypeptide(L)'
;MFQQTILTIKIGWLSDPHGVPCIPGERRTNAPEYLTTNFFLTGASAAAQGLSSSQSTTVVDGGAVIGAVTGNNGKYILGQALGGGLRETADWFRQRYGQMFDAVYVPPGKEVAVHIEKQIDIDYDRMSRKVKYGQASRQPNLD
;
A
#
# COMPACT_ATOMS: atom_id res chain seq x y z
N MET A 1 -21.39 25.29 -7.25
CA MET A 1 -20.64 24.02 -7.19
C MET A 1 -20.82 23.34 -8.55
N PHE A 2 -19.94 23.62 -9.50
CA PHE A 2 -19.97 22.99 -10.83
C PHE A 2 -19.13 21.72 -10.76
N GLN A 3 -19.77 20.55 -10.67
CA GLN A 3 -19.09 19.30 -11.00
C GLN A 3 -18.92 19.26 -12.52
N GLN A 4 -17.73 19.65 -12.99
CA GLN A 4 -17.35 19.39 -14.37
C GLN A 4 -17.12 17.89 -14.50
N THR A 5 -18.10 17.18 -15.06
CA THR A 5 -17.93 15.81 -15.53
C THR A 5 -16.83 15.82 -16.58
N ILE A 6 -15.61 15.46 -16.20
CA ILE A 6 -14.59 15.11 -17.17
C ILE A 6 -15.11 13.85 -17.87
N LEU A 7 -15.65 14.02 -19.07
CA LEU A 7 -15.89 12.89 -19.98
C LEU A 7 -14.52 12.36 -20.36
N THR A 8 -14.04 11.35 -19.63
CA THR A 8 -12.79 10.68 -19.99
C THR A 8 -13.02 9.93 -21.30
N ILE A 9 -12.65 10.54 -22.42
CA ILE A 9 -12.68 9.91 -23.72
C ILE A 9 -11.54 8.89 -23.76
N LYS A 10 -11.83 7.62 -23.45
CA LYS A 10 -10.90 6.52 -23.73
C LYS A 10 -10.77 6.36 -25.25
N ILE A 11 -9.56 6.52 -25.78
CA ILE A 11 -9.24 6.36 -27.22
C ILE A 11 -8.53 5.04 -27.54
N GLY A 12 -8.09 4.31 -26.52
CA GLY A 12 -7.25 3.13 -26.68
C GLY A 12 -6.69 2.59 -25.36
N TRP A 13 -5.69 1.72 -25.46
CA TRP A 13 -4.94 1.14 -24.34
C TRP A 13 -3.45 1.01 -24.66
N LEU A 14 -2.65 0.80 -23.62
CA LEU A 14 -1.21 0.55 -23.72
C LEU A 14 -0.91 -0.91 -23.47
N SER A 15 0.05 -1.45 -24.22
CA SER A 15 0.58 -2.79 -24.04
C SER A 15 2.09 -2.77 -23.94
N ASP A 16 2.68 -3.91 -23.59
CA ASP A 16 4.09 -4.15 -23.90
C ASP A 16 4.32 -4.22 -25.43
N PRO A 17 5.57 -4.21 -25.91
CA PRO A 17 5.87 -4.32 -27.35
C PRO A 17 5.38 -5.62 -28.03
N HIS A 18 4.96 -6.63 -27.25
CA HIS A 18 4.46 -7.91 -27.74
C HIS A 18 2.93 -8.00 -27.77
N GLY A 19 2.22 -6.93 -27.38
CA GLY A 19 0.75 -6.86 -27.39
C GLY A 19 0.08 -7.36 -26.11
N VAL A 20 0.84 -7.64 -25.03
CA VAL A 20 0.26 -8.01 -23.74
C VAL A 20 -0.28 -6.75 -23.06
N PRO A 21 -1.55 -6.72 -22.61
CA PRO A 21 -2.23 -5.52 -22.06
C PRO A 21 -1.77 -5.10 -20.65
N CYS A 22 -0.47 -5.22 -20.39
CA CYS A 22 0.21 -4.83 -19.16
C CYS A 22 1.57 -4.22 -19.53
N ILE A 23 2.00 -3.18 -18.82
CA ILE A 23 3.37 -2.66 -18.95
C ILE A 23 4.20 -3.27 -17.81
N PRO A 24 5.24 -4.08 -18.09
CA PRO A 24 6.01 -4.72 -17.04
C PRO A 24 6.82 -3.69 -16.25
N GLY A 25 6.81 -3.83 -14.93
CA GLY A 25 7.56 -3.01 -14.01
C GLY A 25 8.06 -3.81 -12.82
N GLU A 26 8.80 -3.15 -11.94
CA GLU A 26 9.30 -3.74 -10.71
C GLU A 26 8.31 -3.52 -9.57
N ARG A 27 7.96 -4.58 -8.85
CA ARG A 27 7.11 -4.45 -7.67
C ARG A 27 7.90 -3.77 -6.55
N ARG A 28 7.37 -2.66 -6.04
CA ARG A 28 7.81 -1.98 -4.83
C ARG A 28 6.75 -2.17 -3.76
N THR A 29 7.16 -2.61 -2.58
CA THR A 29 6.26 -2.93 -1.47
C THR A 29 6.93 -2.64 -0.14
N ASN A 30 6.16 -2.24 0.86
CA ASN A 30 6.58 -2.21 2.27
C ASN A 30 5.95 -3.34 3.10
N ALA A 31 5.27 -4.29 2.46
CA ALA A 31 4.52 -5.33 3.17
C ALA A 31 5.37 -6.11 4.20
N PRO A 32 6.61 -6.55 3.90
CA PRO A 32 7.41 -7.27 4.89
C PRO A 32 7.67 -6.45 6.16
N GLU A 33 8.11 -5.20 6.01
CA GLU A 33 8.43 -4.32 7.15
C GLU A 33 7.18 -3.97 7.96
N TYR A 34 6.08 -3.65 7.27
CA TYR A 34 4.81 -3.34 7.90
C TYR A 34 4.26 -4.54 8.70
N LEU A 35 4.22 -5.72 8.08
CA LEU A 35 3.67 -6.93 8.69
C LEU A 35 4.54 -7.41 9.85
N THR A 36 5.87 -7.39 9.71
CA THR A 36 6.78 -7.76 10.79
C THR A 36 6.61 -6.84 12.01
N THR A 37 6.55 -5.53 11.79
CA THR A 37 6.38 -4.55 12.88
C THR A 37 5.02 -4.73 13.56
N ASN A 38 3.95 -4.86 12.78
CA ASN A 38 2.61 -5.05 13.32
C ASN A 38 2.48 -6.39 14.08
N PHE A 39 3.07 -7.46 13.57
CA PHE A 39 3.11 -8.76 14.23
C PHE A 39 3.85 -8.67 15.56
N PHE A 40 5.01 -8.02 15.59
CA PHE A 40 5.79 -7.85 16.81
C PHE A 40 5.01 -7.06 17.88
N LEU A 41 4.44 -5.91 17.52
CA LEU A 41 3.67 -5.08 18.46
C LEU A 41 2.45 -5.81 19.00
N THR A 42 1.70 -6.49 18.11
CA THR A 42 0.51 -7.25 18.49
C THR A 42 0.88 -8.46 19.36
N GLY A 43 1.93 -9.19 18.99
CA GLY A 43 2.43 -10.35 19.75
C GLY A 43 2.94 -9.96 21.14
N ALA A 44 3.72 -8.87 21.24
CA ALA A 44 4.18 -8.34 22.52
C ALA A 44 3.00 -7.86 23.39
N SER A 45 2.01 -7.19 22.78
CA SER A 45 0.79 -6.77 23.48
C SER A 45 0.03 -7.97 24.05
N ALA A 46 -0.15 -9.03 23.25
CA ALA A 46 -0.80 -10.27 23.66
C ALA A 46 -0.01 -11.01 24.76
N ALA A 47 1.32 -11.04 24.67
CA ALA A 47 2.17 -11.63 25.70
C ALA A 47 2.07 -10.89 27.04
N ALA A 48 2.06 -9.55 27.02
CA ALA A 48 1.87 -8.74 28.21
C ALA A 48 0.47 -8.95 28.85
N GLN A 49 -0.56 -9.07 28.02
CA GLN A 49 -1.91 -9.44 28.47
C GLN A 49 -1.95 -10.86 29.05
N GLY A 50 -1.31 -11.84 28.40
CA GLY A 50 -1.21 -13.21 28.91
C GLY A 50 -0.52 -13.27 30.28
N LEU A 51 0.58 -12.52 30.45
CA LEU A 51 1.27 -12.40 31.72
C LEU A 51 0.36 -11.77 32.78
N SER A 52 -0.39 -10.71 32.44
CA SER A 52 -1.37 -10.13 33.36
C SER A 52 -2.45 -11.12 33.74
N SER A 53 -3.12 -11.73 32.76
CA SER A 53 -4.19 -12.71 32.96
C SER A 53 -3.74 -13.92 33.79
N SER A 54 -2.45 -14.31 33.71
CA SER A 54 -1.88 -15.39 34.55
C SER A 54 -1.87 -15.07 36.05
N GLN A 55 -2.03 -13.79 36.43
CA GLN A 55 -2.08 -13.35 37.83
C GLN A 55 -3.53 -13.21 38.35
N SER A 56 -4.53 -13.55 37.55
CA SER A 56 -5.96 -13.49 37.91
C SER A 56 -6.59 -14.87 37.82
N THR A 57 -7.43 -15.22 38.79
CA THR A 57 -8.29 -16.41 38.73
C THR A 57 -9.74 -15.97 38.60
N THR A 58 -10.44 -16.55 37.65
CA THR A 58 -11.88 -16.37 37.48
C THR A 58 -12.56 -17.68 37.87
N VAL A 59 -13.41 -17.64 38.88
CA VAL A 59 -14.23 -18.78 39.31
C VAL A 59 -15.68 -18.50 38.91
N VAL A 60 -16.32 -19.49 38.29
CA VAL A 60 -17.75 -19.43 37.99
C VAL A 60 -18.44 -20.34 38.99
N ASP A 61 -19.22 -19.76 39.89
CA ASP A 61 -19.97 -20.50 40.91
C ASP A 61 -21.45 -20.09 40.89
N GLY A 62 -22.34 -21.06 40.72
CA GLY A 62 -23.79 -20.87 40.78
C GLY A 62 -24.39 -19.80 39.84
N GLY A 63 -23.69 -19.42 38.75
CA GLY A 63 -24.11 -18.35 37.83
C GLY A 63 -23.49 -16.97 38.09
N ALA A 64 -22.70 -16.83 39.16
CA ALA A 64 -21.88 -15.66 39.43
C ALA A 64 -20.44 -15.87 38.93
N VAL A 65 -19.92 -14.89 38.17
CA VAL A 65 -18.52 -14.86 37.74
C VAL A 65 -17.76 -13.99 38.73
N ILE A 66 -16.91 -14.62 39.56
CA ILE A 66 -16.05 -13.92 40.50
C ILE A 66 -14.64 -13.89 39.92
N GLY A 67 -14.19 -12.72 39.50
CA GLY A 67 -12.80 -12.47 39.09
C GLY A 67 -12.01 -11.89 40.24
N ALA A 68 -10.90 -12.52 40.61
CA ALA A 68 -9.99 -12.01 41.62
C ALA A 68 -8.54 -12.08 41.13
N VAL A 69 -7.76 -11.03 41.41
CA VAL A 69 -6.31 -11.08 41.22
C VAL A 69 -5.74 -11.90 42.37
N THR A 70 -5.46 -13.17 42.10
CA THR A 70 -4.98 -14.16 43.08
C THR A 70 -3.46 -14.26 43.12
N GLY A 71 -2.78 -13.75 42.09
CA GLY A 71 -1.34 -13.65 42.00
C GLY A 71 -0.81 -12.30 42.47
N ASN A 72 0.25 -11.82 41.83
CA ASN A 72 0.84 -10.53 42.18
C ASN A 72 0.10 -9.36 41.50
N ASN A 73 -0.57 -8.54 42.31
CA ASN A 73 -1.31 -7.34 41.86
C ASN A 73 -0.45 -6.37 41.03
N GLY A 74 0.81 -6.16 41.42
CA GLY A 74 1.73 -5.28 40.68
C GLY A 74 2.03 -5.80 39.28
N LYS A 75 2.31 -7.11 39.15
CA LYS A 75 2.53 -7.76 37.84
C LYS A 75 1.26 -7.77 36.99
N TYR A 76 0.08 -7.95 37.61
CA TYR A 76 -1.20 -7.87 36.92
C TYR A 76 -1.38 -6.49 36.26
N ILE A 77 -1.29 -5.42 37.05
CA ILE A 77 -1.48 -4.04 36.59
C ILE A 77 -0.40 -3.65 35.58
N LEU A 78 0.86 -3.99 35.84
CA LEU A 78 1.96 -3.72 34.90
C LEU A 78 1.73 -4.41 33.56
N GLY A 79 1.32 -5.69 33.54
CA GLY A 79 1.03 -6.41 32.31
C GLY A 79 -0.15 -5.83 31.53
N GLN A 80 -1.23 -5.40 32.21
CA GLN A 80 -2.34 -4.68 31.56
C GLN A 80 -1.87 -3.36 30.95
N ALA A 81 -1.11 -2.56 31.71
CA ALA A 81 -0.62 -1.27 31.26
C ALA A 81 0.32 -1.40 30.03
N LEU A 82 1.26 -2.36 30.08
CA LEU A 82 2.15 -2.65 28.96
C LEU A 82 1.37 -3.18 27.74
N GLY A 83 0.45 -4.12 27.93
CA GLY A 83 -0.38 -4.64 26.86
C GLY A 83 -1.26 -3.56 26.23
N GLY A 84 -1.87 -2.70 27.06
CA GLY A 84 -2.63 -1.52 26.66
C GLY A 84 -1.81 -0.56 25.80
N GLY A 85 -0.65 -0.13 26.30
CA GLY A 85 0.23 0.80 25.59
C GLY A 85 0.78 0.23 24.28
N LEU A 86 1.14 -1.06 24.25
CA LEU A 86 1.59 -1.72 23.02
C LEU A 86 0.46 -1.86 21.99
N ARG A 87 -0.77 -2.09 22.44
CA ARG A 87 -1.94 -2.11 21.54
C ARG A 87 -2.18 -0.74 20.95
N GLU A 88 -2.21 0.30 21.77
CA GLU A 88 -2.37 1.68 21.29
C GLU A 88 -1.26 2.06 20.31
N THR A 89 -0.03 1.63 20.56
CA THR A 89 1.10 1.82 19.63
C THR A 89 0.90 1.06 18.32
N ALA A 90 0.40 -0.17 18.37
CA ALA A 90 0.04 -0.94 17.18
C ALA A 90 -1.07 -0.24 16.38
N ASP A 91 -2.10 0.27 17.06
CA ASP A 91 -3.23 0.98 16.46
C ASP A 91 -2.76 2.27 15.79
N TRP A 92 -1.93 3.06 16.48
CA TRP A 92 -1.29 4.25 15.93
C TRP A 92 -0.42 3.92 14.72
N PHE A 93 0.40 2.86 14.80
CA PHE A 93 1.26 2.42 13.69
C PHE A 93 0.43 2.11 12.44
N ARG A 94 -0.66 1.34 12.59
CA ARG A 94 -1.58 1.00 11.50
C ARG A 94 -2.25 2.25 10.89
N GLN A 95 -2.66 3.20 11.72
CA GLN A 95 -3.25 4.46 11.24
C GLN A 95 -2.21 5.34 10.52
N ARG A 96 -0.98 5.40 11.04
CA ARG A 96 0.09 6.27 10.53
C ARG A 96 0.72 5.77 9.24
N TYR A 97 0.93 4.47 9.13
CA TYR A 97 1.50 3.82 7.94
C TYR A 97 0.43 3.41 6.93
N GLY A 98 -0.85 3.52 7.28
CA GLY A 98 -1.95 3.09 6.44
C GLY A 98 -1.93 1.58 6.18
N GLN A 99 -2.66 1.15 5.17
CA GLN A 99 -2.53 -0.22 4.65
C GLN A 99 -1.17 -0.37 3.95
N MET A 100 -0.61 -1.59 3.91
CA MET A 100 0.60 -1.87 3.12
C MET A 100 0.40 -1.45 1.66
N PHE A 101 1.45 -0.92 1.02
CA PHE A 101 1.41 -0.58 -0.39
C PHE A 101 2.05 -1.68 -1.24
N ASP A 102 1.43 -1.95 -2.38
CA ASP A 102 2.02 -2.72 -3.47
C ASP A 102 1.88 -1.87 -4.74
N ALA A 103 3.01 -1.41 -5.27
CA ALA A 103 3.05 -0.60 -6.48
C ALA A 103 3.93 -1.29 -7.53
N VAL A 104 3.57 -1.13 -8.80
CA VAL A 104 4.42 -1.52 -9.93
C VAL A 104 5.09 -0.26 -10.47
N TYR A 105 6.41 -0.19 -10.33
CA TYR A 105 7.23 0.90 -10.86
C TYR A 105 7.70 0.55 -12.27
N VAL A 106 7.30 1.35 -13.25
CA VAL A 106 7.80 1.24 -14.64
C VAL A 106 8.90 2.29 -14.83
N PRO A 107 10.14 1.90 -15.14
CA PRO A 107 11.22 2.85 -15.41
C PRO A 107 10.88 3.79 -16.58
N PRO A 108 11.36 5.05 -16.54
CA PRO A 108 11.19 5.96 -17.67
C PRO A 108 11.88 5.43 -18.93
N GLY A 109 11.35 5.81 -20.10
CA GLY A 109 11.86 5.35 -21.39
C GLY A 109 11.49 3.91 -21.75
N LYS A 110 10.56 3.28 -21.02
CA LYS A 110 10.05 1.96 -21.39
C LYS A 110 9.24 2.03 -22.68
N GLU A 111 9.58 1.16 -23.63
CA GLU A 111 8.79 1.01 -24.85
C GLU A 111 7.42 0.43 -24.54
N VAL A 112 6.40 1.00 -25.17
CA VAL A 112 5.00 0.57 -25.07
C VAL A 112 4.40 0.55 -26.46
N ALA A 113 3.43 -0.32 -26.71
CA ALA A 113 2.60 -0.21 -27.90
C ALA A 113 1.30 0.53 -27.55
N VAL A 114 0.90 1.45 -28.43
CA VAL A 114 -0.35 2.20 -28.29
C VAL A 114 -1.39 1.58 -29.21
N HIS A 115 -2.45 1.06 -28.63
CA HIS A 115 -3.57 0.45 -29.35
C HIS A 115 -4.73 1.42 -29.40
N ILE A 116 -4.94 2.04 -30.56
CA ILE A 116 -6.01 3.02 -30.78
C ILE A 116 -7.29 2.27 -31.18
N GLU A 117 -8.35 2.41 -30.39
CA GLU A 117 -9.63 1.72 -30.58
C GLU A 117 -10.69 2.60 -31.25
N LYS A 118 -10.38 3.88 -31.46
CA LYS A 118 -11.29 4.85 -32.10
C LYS A 118 -10.67 5.41 -33.36
N GLN A 119 -11.49 5.58 -34.39
CA GLN A 119 -11.08 6.30 -35.58
C GLN A 119 -10.63 7.71 -35.22
N ILE A 120 -9.46 8.10 -35.72
CA ILE A 120 -8.93 9.46 -35.62
C ILE A 120 -9.00 10.05 -37.02
N ASP A 121 -9.92 10.97 -37.22
CA ASP A 121 -10.00 11.71 -38.47
C ASP A 121 -8.84 12.70 -38.54
N ILE A 122 -8.01 12.56 -39.57
CA ILE A 122 -6.88 13.45 -39.82
C ILE A 122 -7.31 14.46 -40.88
N ASP A 123 -7.58 15.70 -40.46
CA ASP A 123 -7.75 16.83 -41.37
C ASP A 123 -6.36 17.29 -41.86
N TYR A 124 -5.92 16.69 -42.97
CA TYR A 124 -4.61 16.95 -43.55
C TYR A 124 -4.65 18.06 -44.61
N ASP A 125 -4.27 19.26 -44.21
CA ASP A 125 -4.06 20.39 -45.13
C ASP A 125 -2.63 20.39 -45.71
N ARG A 126 -2.53 20.24 -47.03
CA ARG A 126 -1.25 20.21 -47.77
C ARG A 126 -0.54 21.57 -47.80
N MET A 127 -1.26 22.67 -47.60
CA MET A 127 -0.73 24.03 -47.61
C MET A 127 -0.40 24.55 -46.20
N SER A 128 -0.71 23.79 -45.16
CA SER A 128 -0.44 24.17 -43.78
C SER A 128 1.05 24.09 -43.41
N ARG A 129 1.42 24.83 -42.36
CA ARG A 129 2.79 24.86 -41.81
C ARG A 129 3.19 23.46 -41.34
N LYS A 130 4.27 22.94 -41.91
CA LYS A 130 4.83 21.64 -41.54
C LYS A 130 5.69 21.77 -40.28
N VAL A 131 5.55 20.82 -39.36
CA VAL A 131 6.47 20.69 -38.22
C VAL A 131 7.79 20.13 -38.73
N LYS A 132 8.88 20.88 -38.55
CA LYS A 132 10.24 20.39 -38.84
C LYS A 132 10.75 19.66 -37.60
N TYR A 133 10.76 18.33 -37.63
CA TYR A 133 11.43 17.54 -36.61
C TYR A 133 12.94 17.71 -36.78
N GLY A 134 13.62 18.27 -35.78
CA GLY A 134 15.07 18.22 -35.72
C GLY A 134 15.49 16.78 -35.55
N GLN A 135 16.10 16.18 -36.57
CA GLN A 135 16.85 14.95 -36.36
C GLN A 135 17.96 15.30 -35.36
N ALA A 136 17.82 14.85 -34.11
CA ALA A 136 18.95 14.83 -33.21
C ALA A 136 20.01 13.96 -33.87
N SER A 137 21.05 14.58 -34.43
CA SER A 137 22.24 13.88 -34.89
C SER A 137 22.77 13.09 -33.70
N ARG A 138 22.55 11.78 -33.72
CA ARG A 138 23.14 10.86 -32.76
C ARG A 138 24.65 10.92 -32.99
N GLN A 139 25.34 11.75 -32.21
CA GLN A 139 26.78 11.87 -32.28
C GLN A 139 27.34 10.53 -31.78
N PRO A 140 28.04 9.74 -32.62
CA PRO A 140 28.72 8.54 -32.15
C PRO A 140 29.75 8.97 -31.09
N ASN A 141 29.86 8.19 -30.02
CA ASN A 141 30.78 8.44 -28.91
C ASN A 141 32.15 8.94 -29.38
N LEU A 142 32.65 9.97 -28.70
CA LEU A 142 34.07 10.28 -28.67
C LEU A 142 34.69 9.29 -27.69
N ASP A 143 35.42 8.31 -28.23
CA ASP A 143 36.43 7.56 -27.46
C ASP A 143 37.53 8.50 -26.93
#